data_AF-A0A9E0VW15-F1
#
_entry.id   AF-A0A9E0VW15-F1
#
_cell.length_a   1.000
_cell.length_b   1.000
_cell.length_c   1.000
_cell.angle_alpha   90.00
_cell.angle_beta   90.00
_cell.angle_gamma   90.00
#
_symmetry.space_group_name_H-M   'P 1'
#
loop_
_entity.id
_entity.type
_entity.pdbx_description
1 polymer ?
#
loop_
_entity_poly.entity_id
_entity_poly.type
_entity_poly.pdbx_seq_one_letter_code
_entity_poly.pdbx_strand_id
1 'polypeptide(L)'
;VVFVILPHQPATVAQTEDKYMATTMRMGWEWLLTPLLVYQNYHLIHHLYPEIPFYKMHKVWYLKYDEINAQDISVQTAFGLEPANIESHKNFDHSKYAPQA
;
A
#
# COMPACT_ATOMS: atom_id res chain seq x y z
N VAL A 1 -7.36 -10.59 -10.55
CA VAL A 1 -5.90 -10.68 -10.80
C VAL A 1 -5.23 -9.31 -10.67
N VAL A 2 -5.60 -8.29 -11.47
CA VAL A 2 -5.00 -6.93 -11.37
C VAL A 2 -5.10 -6.35 -9.96
N PHE A 3 -6.27 -6.42 -9.31
CA PHE A 3 -6.50 -5.86 -7.96
C PHE A 3 -5.86 -6.63 -6.80
N VAL A 4 -5.21 -7.77 -7.08
CA VAL A 4 -4.58 -8.64 -6.05
C VAL A 4 -3.07 -8.70 -6.25
N ILE A 5 -2.59 -8.53 -7.48
CA ILE A 5 -1.15 -8.60 -7.75
C ILE A 5 -0.55 -7.20 -7.75
N LEU A 6 -1.19 -6.25 -8.46
CA LEU A 6 -0.62 -4.92 -8.67
C LEU A 6 -0.43 -4.14 -7.37
N PRO A 7 -1.41 -4.08 -6.45
CA PRO A 7 -1.24 -3.32 -5.21
C PRO A 7 -0.25 -3.95 -4.25
N HIS A 8 0.08 -5.23 -4.42
CA HIS A 8 1.01 -5.95 -3.56
C HIS A 8 2.44 -5.94 -4.08
N GLN A 9 2.72 -5.59 -5.34
CA GLN A 9 4.10 -5.52 -5.83
C GLN A 9 4.95 -4.54 -5.00
N PRO A 10 6.11 -4.95 -4.46
CA PRO A 10 6.92 -6.13 -4.84
C PRO A 10 6.61 -7.43 -4.09
N ALA A 11 5.66 -7.43 -3.15
CA ALA A 11 5.15 -8.59 -2.41
C ALA A 11 6.22 -9.30 -1.58
N THR A 12 7.15 -8.54 -1.01
CA THR A 12 8.26 -9.06 -0.21
C THR A 12 8.02 -8.99 1.29
N VAL A 13 7.22 -8.03 1.77
CA VAL A 13 6.94 -7.82 3.19
C VAL A 13 5.50 -8.22 3.50
N ALA A 14 5.28 -9.06 4.52
CA ALA A 14 3.95 -9.51 4.89
C ALA A 14 3.24 -8.54 5.85
N GLN A 15 1.90 -8.56 5.85
CA GLN A 15 1.06 -7.75 6.75
C GLN A 15 1.41 -7.92 8.23
N THR A 16 1.83 -9.11 8.65
CA THR A 16 2.20 -9.40 10.05
C THR A 16 3.60 -8.91 10.41
N GLU A 17 4.46 -8.66 9.41
CA GLU A 17 5.82 -8.16 9.62
C GLU A 17 5.81 -6.63 9.65
N ASP A 18 5.23 -6.01 8.62
CA ASP A 18 4.99 -4.57 8.57
C ASP A 18 3.75 -4.24 7.74
N LYS A 19 2.69 -3.81 8.43
CA LYS A 19 1.41 -3.42 7.81
C LYS A 19 1.49 -2.19 6.89
N TYR A 20 2.53 -1.36 7.00
CA TYR A 20 2.71 -0.14 6.19
C TYR A 20 3.44 -0.41 4.86
N MET A 21 4.25 -1.47 4.81
CA MET A 21 4.95 -1.92 3.61
C MET A 21 4.29 -3.10 2.90
N ALA A 22 3.33 -3.78 3.54
CA ALA A 22 2.71 -4.98 2.99
C ALA A 22 1.97 -4.76 1.65
N THR A 23 1.49 -3.53 1.41
CA THR A 23 0.83 -3.14 0.16
C THR A 23 1.15 -1.71 -0.19
N THR A 24 0.81 -1.32 -1.41
CA THR A 24 1.21 -0.04 -1.99
C THR A 24 0.06 0.95 -2.15
N MET A 25 0.43 2.22 -2.23
CA MET A 25 -0.41 3.32 -2.69
C MET A 25 0.04 3.70 -4.10
N ARG A 26 -0.90 3.92 -5.03
CA ARG A 26 -0.60 4.37 -6.39
C ARG A 26 -1.13 5.79 -6.61
N MET A 27 -0.23 6.76 -6.59
CA MET A 27 -0.58 8.18 -6.59
C MET A 27 -0.31 8.84 -7.94
N GLY A 28 -1.05 9.92 -8.19
CA GLY A 28 -1.12 10.60 -9.48
C GLY A 28 -2.23 10.04 -10.38
N TRP A 29 -2.80 10.91 -11.21
CA TRP A 29 -3.91 10.57 -12.10
C TRP A 29 -5.13 9.99 -11.38
N GLU A 30 -5.41 10.45 -10.15
CA GLU A 30 -6.48 9.90 -9.29
C GLU A 30 -7.85 10.00 -9.96
N TRP A 31 -8.08 11.03 -10.78
CA TRP A 31 -9.32 11.18 -11.55
C TRP A 31 -9.58 10.02 -12.52
N LEU A 32 -8.52 9.35 -12.99
CA LEU A 32 -8.55 8.20 -13.89
C LEU A 32 -8.36 6.89 -13.12
N LEU A 33 -7.34 6.80 -12.28
CA LEU A 33 -6.95 5.57 -11.60
C LEU A 33 -7.93 5.20 -10.49
N THR A 34 -8.51 6.15 -9.77
CA THR A 34 -9.49 5.83 -8.72
C THR A 34 -10.73 5.13 -9.26
N PRO A 35 -11.39 5.60 -10.35
CA PRO A 35 -12.51 4.86 -10.94
C PRO A 35 -12.05 3.56 -11.62
N LEU A 36 -10.94 3.60 -12.38
CA LEU A 36 -10.44 2.41 -13.09
C LEU A 36 -10.05 1.28 -12.14
N LEU A 37 -9.44 1.64 -11.01
CA LEU A 37 -8.99 0.69 -10.01
C LEU A 37 -9.99 0.44 -8.89
N VAL A 38 -11.21 1.00 -8.97
CA VAL A 38 -12.24 0.86 -7.94
C VAL A 38 -11.67 1.20 -6.55
N TYR A 39 -10.97 2.33 -6.47
CA TYR A 39 -10.25 2.82 -5.28
C TYR A 39 -9.04 1.98 -4.81
N GLN A 40 -8.66 0.90 -5.52
CA GLN A 40 -7.49 0.09 -5.16
C GLN A 40 -6.14 0.79 -5.39
N ASN A 41 -6.14 2.03 -5.91
CA ASN A 41 -4.96 2.89 -5.82
C ASN A 41 -4.67 3.35 -4.37
N TYR A 42 -5.62 3.18 -3.45
CA TYR A 42 -5.48 3.40 -2.01
C TYR A 42 -5.38 2.08 -1.22
N HIS A 43 -4.77 1.03 -1.79
CA HIS A 43 -4.87 -0.32 -1.21
C HIS A 43 -4.24 -0.46 0.18
N LEU A 44 -3.17 0.30 0.47
CA LEU A 44 -2.64 0.36 1.83
C LEU A 44 -3.70 0.80 2.84
N ILE A 45 -4.58 1.75 2.49
CA ILE A 45 -5.68 2.17 3.37
C ILE A 45 -6.66 1.02 3.64
N HIS A 46 -6.92 0.17 2.64
CA HIS A 46 -7.72 -1.04 2.85
C HIS A 46 -7.06 -1.98 3.86
N HIS A 47 -5.75 -2.17 3.76
CA HIS A 47 -5.00 -3.01 4.70
C HIS A 47 -4.92 -2.43 6.12
N LEU A 48 -4.83 -1.10 6.25
CA LEU A 48 -4.78 -0.43 7.55
C LEU A 48 -6.16 -0.31 8.23
N TYR A 49 -7.22 -0.14 7.44
CA TYR A 49 -8.59 0.08 7.91
C TYR A 49 -9.60 -0.73 7.08
N PRO A 50 -9.61 -2.07 7.22
CA PRO A 50 -10.37 -2.97 6.36
C PRO A 50 -11.89 -2.80 6.46
N GLU A 51 -12.40 -2.21 7.54
CA GLU A 51 -13.83 -1.94 7.75
C GLU A 51 -14.33 -0.73 6.94
N ILE A 52 -13.42 0.08 6.39
CA ILE A 52 -13.78 1.28 5.64
C ILE A 52 -14.30 0.88 4.26
N PRO A 53 -15.52 1.34 3.85
CA PRO A 53 -16.00 1.11 2.51
C PRO A 53 -15.03 1.66 1.46
N PHE A 54 -14.75 0.88 0.41
CA PHE A 54 -13.69 1.21 -0.57
C PHE A 54 -13.76 2.65 -1.11
N TYR A 55 -14.96 3.15 -1.39
CA TYR A 55 -15.18 4.52 -1.91
C TYR A 55 -14.86 5.64 -0.91
N LYS A 56 -14.58 5.32 0.35
CA LYS A 56 -14.17 6.27 1.40
C LYS A 56 -12.67 6.23 1.72
N MET A 57 -11.90 5.30 1.14
CA MET A 57 -10.49 5.12 1.46
C MET A 57 -9.65 6.39 1.22
N HIS A 58 -9.90 7.13 0.14
CA HIS A 58 -9.24 8.42 -0.11
C HIS A 58 -9.47 9.44 1.01
N LYS A 59 -10.66 9.48 1.63
CA LYS A 59 -10.94 10.38 2.75
C LYS A 59 -10.12 10.00 3.97
N VAL A 60 -10.02 8.70 4.25
CA VAL A 60 -9.21 8.19 5.37
C VAL A 60 -7.74 8.51 5.15
N TRP A 61 -7.23 8.38 3.93
CA TRP A 61 -5.87 8.82 3.59
C TRP A 61 -5.62 10.27 4.01
N TYR A 62 -6.48 11.22 3.64
CA TYR A 62 -6.30 12.62 4.02
C TYR A 62 -6.48 12.88 5.51
N LEU A 63 -7.40 12.17 6.18
CA LEU A 63 -7.62 12.31 7.62
C LEU A 63 -6.46 11.76 8.46
N LYS A 64 -5.74 10.77 7.91
CA LYS A 64 -4.64 10.06 8.57
C LYS A 64 -3.28 10.38 7.94
N TYR A 65 -3.21 11.43 7.13
CA TYR A 65 -2.06 11.72 6.28
C TYR A 65 -0.76 11.79 7.10
N ASP A 66 -0.73 12.59 8.16
CA ASP A 66 0.48 12.76 8.96
C ASP A 66 0.91 11.47 9.68
N GLU A 67 -0.06 10.70 10.20
CA GLU A 67 0.18 9.42 10.88
C GLU A 67 0.81 8.40 9.92
N ILE A 68 0.26 8.30 8.71
CA ILE A 68 0.67 7.31 7.70
C ILE A 68 1.99 7.73 7.03
N ASN A 69 2.17 9.02 6.69
CA ASN A 69 3.42 9.51 6.07
C ASN A 69 4.59 9.60 7.06
N ALA A 70 4.36 9.45 8.37
CA ALA A 70 5.43 9.26 9.34
C ALA A 70 6.05 7.85 9.29
N GLN A 71 5.45 6.92 8.55
CA GLN A 71 5.93 5.55 8.36
C GLN A 71 6.62 5.38 7.00
N ASP A 72 7.35 4.28 6.82
CA ASP A 72 7.99 3.93 5.55
C ASP A 72 6.99 3.28 4.57
N ILE A 73 6.07 4.09 4.04
CA ILE A 73 5.00 3.60 3.16
C ILE A 73 5.43 3.40 1.72
N SER A 74 4.87 2.36 1.09
CA SER A 74 5.19 2.00 -0.28
C SER A 74 4.33 2.78 -1.29
N VAL A 75 4.79 3.95 -1.71
CA VAL A 75 4.10 4.80 -2.71
C VAL A 75 4.69 4.62 -4.11
N GLN A 76 3.83 4.30 -5.08
CA GLN A 76 4.13 4.21 -6.50
C GLN A 76 3.55 5.40 -7.26
N THR A 77 4.21 5.81 -8.35
CA THR A 77 3.62 6.76 -9.30
C THR A 77 2.52 6.08 -10.14
N ALA A 78 1.69 6.87 -10.82
CA ALA A 78 0.56 6.40 -11.62
C ALA A 78 0.88 5.19 -12.52
N PHE A 79 2.04 5.19 -13.16
CA PHE A 79 2.49 4.12 -14.08
C PHE A 79 3.80 3.45 -13.65
N GLY A 80 4.26 3.70 -12.43
CA GLY A 80 5.46 3.07 -11.87
C GLY A 80 5.27 1.56 -11.64
N LEU A 81 6.37 0.83 -11.73
CA LEU A 81 6.45 -0.61 -11.45
C LEU A 81 6.90 -0.90 -10.01
N GLU A 82 7.71 -0.01 -9.42
CA GLU A 82 8.25 -0.15 -8.07
C GLU A 82 7.83 1.03 -7.19
N PRO A 83 7.65 0.82 -5.87
CA PRO A 83 7.43 1.90 -4.92
C PRO A 83 8.72 2.69 -4.67
N ALA A 84 8.57 3.94 -4.22
CA ALA A 84 9.69 4.84 -3.94
C ALA A 84 10.67 4.29 -2.89
N ASN A 85 10.18 3.47 -1.95
CA ASN A 85 10.96 2.84 -0.89
C ASN A 85 11.41 1.40 -1.24
N ILE A 86 11.60 1.07 -2.51
CA ILE A 86 12.03 -0.29 -2.92
C ILE A 86 13.32 -0.77 -2.21
N GLU A 87 14.22 0.14 -1.86
CA GLU A 87 15.42 -0.21 -1.09
C GLU A 87 15.10 -0.68 0.33
N SER A 88 14.06 -0.15 0.98
CA SER A 88 13.57 -0.66 2.26
C SER A 88 13.05 -2.07 2.13
N HIS A 89 12.32 -2.38 1.04
CA HIS A 89 11.86 -3.74 0.75
C HIS A 89 13.01 -4.73 0.54
N LYS A 90 14.07 -4.33 -0.18
CA LYS A 90 15.24 -5.18 -0.44
C LYS A 90 16.05 -5.48 0.83
N ASN A 91 16.09 -4.52 1.74
CA ASN A 91 16.86 -4.59 2.99
C ASN A 91 16.00 -5.01 4.20
N PHE A 92 14.75 -5.43 3.97
CA PHE A 92 13.85 -5.81 5.05
C PHE A 92 14.36 -7.05 5.79
N ASP A 93 14.49 -6.96 7.10
CA ASP A 93 15.03 -8.03 7.94
C ASP A 93 13.92 -8.94 8.46
N HIS A 94 13.58 -9.95 7.65
CA HIS A 94 12.57 -10.95 7.97
C HIS A 94 12.90 -11.78 9.22
N SER A 95 14.18 -11.90 9.62
CA SER A 95 14.59 -12.76 10.72
C SER A 95 14.05 -12.31 12.09
N LYS A 96 13.60 -11.06 12.18
CA LYS A 96 12.99 -10.47 13.39
C LYS A 96 11.56 -10.93 13.64
N TYR A 97 10.93 -11.58 12.66
CA TYR A 97 9.54 -11.99 12.72
C TYR A 97 9.43 -13.52 12.71
N ALA A 98 8.49 -14.04 13.49
CA ALA A 98 8.27 -15.48 13.53
C ALA A 98 7.72 -15.98 12.18
N PRO A 99 8.17 -17.16 11.68
CA PRO A 99 7.57 -17.77 10.50
C PRO A 99 6.06 -17.92 10.68
N GLN A 100 5.30 -17.53 9.66
CA GLN A 100 3.86 -17.82 9.63
C GLN A 100 3.68 -19.34 9.45
N ALA A 101 2.86 -19.94 10.31
CA ALA A 101 2.52 -21.37 10.28
C ALA A 101 1.55 -21.71 9.13
#